data_AF-B1Y8R3-F1
#
_entry.id   AF-B1Y8R3-F1
#
_cell.length_a   1.000
_cell.length_b   1.000
_cell.length_c   1.000
_cell.angle_alpha   90.00
_cell.angle_beta   90.00
_cell.angle_gamma   90.00
#
_symmetry.space_group_name_H-M   'P 1'
#
loop_
_entity.id
_entity.type
_entity.pdbx_description
1 polymer ?
#
loop_
_entity_poly.entity_id
_entity_poly.type
_entity_poly.pdbx_seq_one_letter_code
_entity_poly.pdbx_strand_id
1 'polypeptide(L)'
;MYLARDVLILAGLMALAAAVVASLFPAREGVSDVPACTDCLLKLRGGYAVVQEGDSAVLYLGTREVARLGWAYYRGRPLSVGDRVVCDPMYLYLAAGLAYVSCGEEVVIGRRLW
;
A
#
# COMPACT_ATOMS: atom_id res chain seq x y z
N MET A 1 13.68 -47.44 -23.81
CA MET A 1 14.49 -46.27 -23.41
C MET A 1 13.96 -44.91 -23.93
N TYR A 2 12.79 -44.85 -24.59
CA TYR A 2 12.18 -43.57 -25.04
C TYR A 2 11.25 -42.94 -23.98
N LEU A 3 10.44 -43.76 -23.31
CA LEU A 3 9.51 -43.32 -22.25
C LEU A 3 10.15 -42.50 -21.12
N ALA A 4 11.35 -42.89 -20.67
CA ALA A 4 12.04 -42.15 -19.60
C ALA A 4 12.49 -40.74 -20.04
N ARG A 5 12.87 -40.59 -21.31
CA ARG A 5 13.31 -39.31 -21.88
C ARG A 5 12.13 -38.36 -22.05
N ASP A 6 11.00 -38.85 -22.56
CA ASP A 6 9.80 -38.04 -22.72
C ASP A 6 9.22 -37.57 -21.38
N VAL A 7 9.24 -38.43 -20.35
CA VAL A 7 8.81 -38.06 -18.99
C VAL A 7 9.70 -36.96 -18.40
N LEU A 8 11.02 -37.03 -18.59
CA LEU A 8 11.94 -35.99 -18.11
C LEU A 8 11.71 -34.64 -18.81
N ILE A 9 11.42 -34.65 -20.11
CA ILE A 9 11.13 -33.43 -20.88
C ILE A 9 9.82 -32.80 -20.41
N LEU A 10 8.77 -33.60 -20.22
CA LEU A 10 7.48 -33.14 -19.70
C LEU A 10 7.60 -32.57 -18.29
N ALA A 11 8.35 -33.22 -17.41
CA ALA A 11 8.60 -32.73 -16.06
C ALA A 11 9.34 -31.38 -16.06
N GLY A 12 10.37 -31.25 -16.92
CA GLY A 12 11.11 -30.00 -17.08
C GLY A 12 10.23 -28.85 -17.58
N LEU A 13 9.38 -29.12 -18.59
CA LEU A 13 8.43 -28.13 -19.11
C LEU A 13 7.41 -27.69 -18.06
N MET A 14 6.87 -28.63 -17.28
CA MET A 14 5.93 -28.31 -16.20
C MET A 14 6.57 -27.48 -15.09
N ALA A 15 7.81 -27.79 -14.71
CA ALA A 15 8.55 -27.00 -13.72
C ALA A 15 8.81 -25.56 -14.20
N LEU A 16 9.15 -25.39 -15.48
CA LEU A 16 9.40 -24.08 -16.07
C LEU A 16 8.10 -23.26 -16.16
N ALA A 17 6.99 -23.88 -16.55
CA ALA A 17 5.67 -23.24 -16.55
C ALA A 17 5.24 -22.81 -15.14
N ALA A 18 5.43 -23.66 -14.14
CA ALA A 18 5.12 -23.32 -12.74
C ALA A 18 5.98 -22.16 -12.23
N ALA A 19 7.27 -22.13 -12.55
CA ALA A 19 8.16 -21.04 -12.18
C ALA A 19 7.75 -19.71 -12.84
N VAL A 20 7.34 -19.73 -14.11
CA VAL A 20 6.83 -18.54 -14.81
C VAL A 20 5.54 -18.03 -14.15
N VAL A 21 4.59 -18.92 -13.86
CA VAL A 21 3.34 -18.53 -13.18
C VAL A 21 3.63 -17.96 -11.78
N ALA A 22 4.51 -18.59 -11.01
CA ALA A 22 4.91 -18.08 -9.69
C ALA A 22 5.63 -16.73 -9.76
N SER A 23 6.39 -16.46 -10.83
CA SER A 23 7.04 -15.16 -11.04
C SER A 23 6.04 -14.05 -11.42
N LEU A 24 4.95 -14.40 -12.10
CA LEU A 24 3.89 -13.47 -12.49
C LEU A 24 2.99 -13.09 -11.31
N PHE A 25 2.78 -14.03 -10.40
CA PHE A 25 1.98 -13.85 -9.20
C PHE A 25 2.86 -14.11 -7.99
N PRO A 26 3.73 -13.15 -7.57
CA PRO A 26 4.44 -13.29 -6.32
C PRO A 26 3.40 -13.52 -5.24
N ALA A 27 3.38 -14.75 -4.70
CA ALA A 27 2.51 -15.13 -3.60
C ALA A 27 2.91 -14.28 -2.40
N ARG A 28 2.31 -13.10 -2.28
CA ARG A 28 2.35 -12.31 -1.06
C ARG A 28 1.37 -12.94 -0.09
N GLU A 29 1.78 -14.04 0.52
CA GLU A 29 1.17 -14.55 1.75
C GLU A 29 1.64 -13.66 2.90
N GLY A 30 1.05 -12.47 3.01
CA GLY A 30 1.42 -11.49 4.01
C GLY A 30 0.49 -10.29 4.00
N VAL A 31 0.29 -9.68 5.18
CA VAL A 31 -0.38 -8.39 5.33
C VAL A 31 0.24 -7.44 4.31
N SER A 32 -0.57 -6.93 3.36
CA SER A 32 -0.11 -6.04 2.30
C SER A 32 0.85 -5.02 2.90
N ASP A 33 2.13 -5.11 2.53
CA ASP A 33 3.06 -4.02 2.79
C ASP A 33 2.39 -2.75 2.30
N VAL A 34 2.55 -1.69 3.07
CA VAL A 34 2.00 -0.39 2.73
C VAL A 34 2.33 -0.02 1.31
N PRO A 35 1.42 0.72 0.64
CA PRO A 35 1.49 0.89 -0.79
C PRO A 35 2.82 1.52 -1.16
N ALA A 36 3.66 0.74 -1.85
CA ALA A 36 4.83 1.18 -2.57
C ALA A 36 4.42 2.03 -3.80
N CYS A 37 3.37 2.82 -3.63
CA CYS A 37 2.89 3.77 -4.60
C CYS A 37 3.43 5.14 -4.20
N THR A 38 4.11 5.81 -5.12
CA THR A 38 4.37 7.24 -4.99
C THR A 38 3.10 8.06 -5.20
N ASP A 39 2.17 7.55 -6.03
CA ASP A 39 0.95 8.25 -6.45
C ASP A 39 -0.26 7.30 -6.49
N CYS A 40 -0.94 7.11 -5.35
CA CYS A 40 -2.10 6.23 -5.23
C CYS A 40 -3.21 6.84 -4.38
N LEU A 41 -4.45 6.44 -4.67
CA LEU A 41 -5.62 6.74 -3.87
C LEU A 41 -6.10 5.49 -3.14
N LEU A 42 -6.23 5.59 -1.82
CA LEU A 42 -6.54 4.48 -0.95
C LEU A 42 -7.76 4.81 -0.10
N LYS A 43 -8.65 3.83 0.04
CA LYS A 43 -9.76 3.88 0.99
C LYS A 43 -9.49 2.85 2.09
N LEU A 44 -9.12 3.35 3.25
CA LEU A 44 -8.74 2.57 4.42
C LEU A 44 -9.93 2.43 5.37
N ARG A 45 -10.14 1.22 5.89
CA ARG A 45 -11.19 0.85 6.84
C ARG A 45 -10.61 0.04 7.98
N GLY A 46 -11.14 0.20 9.18
CA GLY A 46 -10.71 -0.61 10.34
C GLY A 46 -9.80 0.13 11.33
N GLY A 47 -10.03 1.43 11.53
CA GLY A 47 -9.37 2.18 12.61
C GLY A 47 -7.93 2.59 12.30
N TYR A 48 -7.68 2.97 11.04
CA TYR A 48 -6.41 3.57 10.65
C TYR A 48 -6.21 4.94 11.30
N ALA A 49 -4.96 5.23 11.66
CA ALA A 49 -4.55 6.52 12.21
C ALA A 49 -3.32 7.02 11.48
N VAL A 50 -3.30 8.31 11.13
CA VAL A 50 -2.08 8.99 10.64
C VAL A 50 -1.57 9.87 11.76
N VAL A 51 -0.29 9.73 12.11
CA VAL A 51 0.38 10.50 13.15
C VAL A 51 1.59 11.18 12.55
N GLN A 52 1.76 12.48 12.79
CA GLN A 52 2.98 13.18 12.39
C GLN A 52 4.04 13.04 13.50
N GLU A 53 5.09 12.25 13.25
CA GLU A 53 6.19 11.97 14.17
C GLU A 53 7.47 12.66 13.70
N GLY A 54 7.83 13.77 14.34
CA GLY A 54 9.05 14.51 14.02
C GLY A 54 9.09 14.93 12.55
N ASP A 55 9.95 14.29 11.78
CA ASP A 55 10.20 14.55 10.36
C ASP A 55 9.41 13.63 9.40
N SER A 56 8.56 12.75 9.91
CA SER A 56 7.83 11.77 9.11
C SER A 56 6.37 11.60 9.55
N ALA A 57 5.51 11.24 8.60
CA ALA A 57 4.13 10.85 8.88
C ALA A 57 4.02 9.32 8.94
N VAL A 58 3.44 8.79 10.01
CA VAL A 58 3.31 7.36 10.23
C VAL A 58 1.85 6.94 10.14
N LEU A 59 1.57 5.95 9.30
CA LEU A 59 0.26 5.32 9.21
C LEU A 59 0.24 4.11 10.15
N TYR A 60 -0.70 4.09 11.08
CA TYR A 60 -0.96 3.01 12.01
C TYR A 60 -2.26 2.28 11.70
N LEU A 61 -2.28 0.97 11.94
CA LEU A 61 -3.48 0.15 12.06
C LEU A 61 -3.50 -0.41 13.48
N GLY A 62 -4.35 0.15 14.34
CA GLY A 62 -4.28 -0.10 15.78
C GLY A 62 -2.96 0.41 16.37
N THR A 63 -2.11 -0.50 16.82
CA THR A 63 -0.75 -0.21 17.36
C THR A 63 0.38 -0.52 16.39
N ARG A 64 0.07 -1.13 15.24
CA ARG A 64 1.06 -1.55 14.25
C ARG A 64 1.36 -0.40 13.30
N GLU A 65 2.63 -0.02 13.19
CA GLU A 65 3.11 0.83 12.09
C GLU A 65 2.96 0.05 10.79
N VAL A 66 2.22 0.64 9.85
CA VAL A 66 2.00 0.07 8.52
C VAL A 66 2.87 0.82 7.51
N ALA A 67 2.92 2.16 7.58
CA ALA A 67 3.67 3.02 6.65
C ALA A 67 4.49 4.07 7.39
N ARG A 68 5.60 4.48 6.76
CA ARG A 68 6.25 5.77 7.02
C ARG A 68 6.28 6.59 5.73
N LEU A 69 5.83 7.82 5.82
CA LEU A 69 5.61 8.79 4.75
C LEU A 69 6.37 10.08 5.11
N GLY A 70 6.56 10.97 4.14
CA GLY A 70 7.30 12.22 4.37
C GLY A 70 6.54 13.18 5.29
N TRP A 71 5.35 13.61 4.89
CA TRP A 71 4.52 14.49 5.70
C TRP A 71 3.05 14.24 5.46
N ALA A 72 2.21 14.51 6.46
CA ALA A 72 0.77 14.35 6.36
C ALA A 72 0.04 15.70 6.34
N TYR A 73 -1.02 15.75 5.54
CA TYR A 73 -1.91 16.88 5.40
C TYR A 73 -3.33 16.45 5.71
N TYR A 74 -4.04 17.28 6.47
CA TYR A 74 -5.45 17.09 6.76
C TYR A 74 -6.21 18.38 6.45
N ARG A 75 -7.28 18.28 5.65
CA ARG A 75 -8.07 19.43 5.19
C ARG A 75 -7.21 20.54 4.55
N GLY A 76 -6.23 20.14 3.74
CA GLY A 76 -5.32 21.04 3.03
C GLY A 76 -4.26 21.71 3.91
N ARG A 77 -4.14 21.35 5.19
CA ARG A 77 -3.13 21.89 6.10
C ARG A 77 -2.13 20.82 6.51
N PRO A 78 -0.83 21.13 6.61
CA PRO A 78 0.13 20.19 7.15
C PRO A 78 -0.20 19.89 8.62
N LEU A 79 -0.06 18.62 9.00
CA LEU A 79 -0.12 18.22 10.39
C LEU A 79 1.11 18.75 11.15
N SER A 80 0.91 19.13 12.40
CA SER A 80 1.98 19.48 13.33
C SER A 80 2.53 18.21 13.97
N VAL A 81 3.78 18.25 14.45
CA VAL A 81 4.37 17.12 15.18
C VAL A 81 3.50 16.79 16.40
N GLY A 82 3.12 15.51 16.53
CA GLY A 82 2.21 15.00 17.55
C GLY A 82 0.74 15.00 17.13
N ASP A 83 0.37 15.64 16.03
CA ASP A 83 -1.01 15.58 15.53
C ASP A 83 -1.35 14.16 15.06
N ARG A 84 -2.58 13.76 15.39
CA ARG A 84 -3.13 12.44 15.07
C ARG A 84 -4.49 12.59 14.42
N VAL A 85 -4.64 12.00 13.23
CA VAL A 85 -5.90 11.93 12.49
C VAL A 85 -6.40 10.50 12.48
N VAL A 86 -7.65 10.30 12.91
CA VAL A 86 -8.31 8.99 12.94
C VAL A 86 -9.70 9.13 12.33
N CYS A 87 -10.04 8.26 11.38
CA CYS A 87 -11.39 8.19 10.83
C CYS A 87 -11.66 6.85 10.15
N ASP A 88 -12.96 6.52 10.02
CA ASP A 88 -13.43 5.33 9.33
C ASP A 88 -14.67 5.67 8.47
N PRO A 89 -14.56 5.68 7.13
CA PRO A 89 -13.37 5.40 6.32
C PRO A 89 -12.35 6.54 6.35
N MET A 90 -11.09 6.21 6.18
CA MET A 90 -10.02 7.15 5.90
C MET A 90 -9.65 7.07 4.41
N TYR A 91 -9.74 8.19 3.71
CA TYR A 91 -9.24 8.31 2.34
C TYR A 91 -7.82 8.90 2.39
N LEU A 92 -6.86 8.17 1.84
CA LEU A 92 -5.46 8.55 1.80
C LEU A 92 -5.05 8.72 0.34
N TYR A 93 -4.66 9.93 -0.04
CA TYR A 93 -4.01 10.19 -1.32
C TYR A 93 -2.52 10.37 -1.09
N LEU A 94 -1.72 9.51 -1.70
CA LEU A 94 -0.27 9.62 -1.71
C LEU A 94 0.14 10.34 -2.98
N ALA A 95 1.00 11.35 -2.85
CA ALA A 95 1.64 12.00 -3.98
C ALA A 95 3.06 12.43 -3.59
N ALA A 96 4.06 12.01 -4.37
CA ALA A 96 5.48 12.30 -4.11
C ALA A 96 5.93 12.01 -2.66
N GLY A 97 5.38 10.95 -2.04
CA GLY A 97 5.70 10.56 -0.65
C GLY A 97 4.99 11.39 0.43
N LEU A 98 4.12 12.32 0.06
CA LEU A 98 3.26 13.08 0.97
C LEU A 98 1.89 12.42 1.10
N ALA A 99 1.29 12.49 2.29
CA ALA A 99 -0.01 11.90 2.59
C ALA A 99 -1.07 12.98 2.71
N TYR A 100 -2.14 12.90 1.92
CA TYR A 100 -3.30 13.77 2.03
C TYR A 100 -4.48 12.96 2.57
N VAL A 101 -4.92 13.30 3.77
CA VAL A 101 -5.93 12.56 4.53
C VAL A 101 -7.29 13.27 4.42
N SER A 102 -8.33 12.50 4.08
CA SER A 102 -9.73 12.92 4.08
C SER A 102 -10.61 11.94 4.87
N CYS A 103 -11.57 12.47 5.63
CA CYS A 103 -12.43 11.72 6.56
C CYS A 103 -13.92 11.93 6.25
N GLY A 104 -14.38 11.44 5.10
CA GLY A 104 -15.81 11.43 4.75
C GLY A 104 -16.08 11.77 3.29
N GLU A 105 -15.26 12.61 2.68
CA GLU A 105 -15.34 12.89 1.24
C GLU A 105 -14.35 12.00 0.50
N GLU A 106 -14.84 11.26 -0.49
CA GLU A 106 -13.99 10.59 -1.47
C GLU A 106 -13.11 11.65 -2.12
N VAL A 107 -11.79 11.44 -2.07
CA VAL A 107 -10.84 12.40 -2.63
C VAL A 107 -11.03 12.40 -4.14
N VAL A 108 -11.71 13.42 -4.66
CA VAL A 108 -11.91 13.61 -6.10
C VAL A 108 -10.61 14.15 -6.68
N ILE A 109 -9.80 13.26 -7.26
CA ILE A 109 -8.61 13.64 -8.03
C ILE A 109 -9.07 14.48 -9.23
N GLY A 110 -8.63 15.74 -9.29
CA GLY A 110 -8.99 16.69 -10.35
C GLY A 110 -9.75 17.94 -9.88
N ARG A 111 -10.28 17.95 -8.65
CA ARG A 111 -10.62 19.22 -7.99
C ARG A 111 -9.36 19.77 -7.34
N ARG A 112 -9.02 21.02 -7.68
CA ARG A 112 -7.88 21.74 -7.08
C ARG A 112 -7.89 21.56 -5.57
N LEU A 113 -6.83 20.96 -5.04
CA LEU A 113 -6.52 20.97 -3.62
C LEU A 113 -5.79 22.29 -3.30
N TRP A 114 -6.42 23.41 -3.63
CA TRP A 114 -6.02 24.78 -3.27
C TRP A 114 -7.16 25.75 -3.55
#